data_AF-A0A259IGY6-F1
#
_entry.id   AF-A0A259IGY6-F1
#
_cell.length_a   1.000
_cell.length_b   1.000
_cell.length_c   1.000
_cell.angle_alpha   90.00
_cell.angle_beta   90.00
_cell.angle_gamma   90.00
#
_symmetry.space_group_name_H-M   'P 1'
#
loop_
_entity.id
_entity.type
_entity.pdbx_description
1 polymer ?
#
loop_
_entity_poly.entity_id
_entity_poly.type
_entity_poly.pdbx_seq_one_letter_code
_entity_poly.pdbx_strand_id
1 'polypeptide(L)'
;MNTNTDSARIIESTPVKLIYGEIHYSASIGIARYDENLGIGSVVDLADRALYLAKKNGRNRVEMANWGQLADLISDQESRYVFSIS
;
A
#
# COMPACT_ATOMS: atom_id res chain seq x y z
N MET A 1 3.54 -21.52 -1.53
CA MET A 1 2.75 -20.53 -2.28
C MET A 1 2.80 -19.23 -1.48
N ASN A 2 3.39 -18.16 -2.02
CA ASN A 2 3.45 -16.84 -1.36
C ASN A 2 2.11 -16.13 -1.59
N THR A 3 1.24 -16.13 -0.58
CA THR A 3 -0.17 -15.72 -0.66
C THR A 3 -0.41 -14.20 -0.72
N ASN A 4 0.64 -13.38 -0.69
CA ASN A 4 0.49 -11.93 -0.53
C ASN A 4 0.21 -11.17 -1.84
N THR A 5 0.31 -11.79 -3.02
CA THR A 5 0.27 -11.08 -4.31
C THR A 5 -0.97 -11.38 -5.17
N ASP A 6 -1.76 -12.40 -4.82
CA ASP A 6 -2.78 -12.94 -5.72
C ASP A 6 -4.06 -12.08 -5.81
N SER A 7 -4.37 -11.31 -4.77
CA SER A 7 -5.60 -10.53 -4.69
C SER A 7 -5.68 -9.37 -5.69
N ALA A 8 -4.58 -8.64 -5.93
CA ALA A 8 -4.56 -7.58 -6.95
C ALA A 8 -4.76 -8.15 -8.37
N ARG A 9 -4.18 -9.32 -8.64
CA ARG A 9 -4.23 -10.00 -9.93
C ARG A 9 -5.63 -10.51 -10.28
N ILE A 10 -6.36 -11.07 -9.31
CA ILE A 10 -7.73 -11.57 -9.49
C ILE A 10 -8.70 -10.42 -9.80
N ILE A 11 -8.49 -9.27 -9.16
CA ILE A 11 -9.31 -8.07 -9.36
C ILE A 11 -9.14 -7.55 -10.80
N GLU A 12 -7.90 -7.43 -11.27
CA GLU A 12 -7.62 -6.95 -12.63
C GLU A 12 -8.13 -7.90 -13.73
N SER A 13 -8.08 -9.21 -13.49
CA SER A 13 -8.46 -10.19 -14.51
C SER A 13 -9.97 -10.32 -14.75
N THR A 14 -10.80 -9.62 -13.97
CA THR A 14 -12.25 -9.78 -13.97
C THR A 14 -12.94 -8.46 -14.27
N PRO A 15 -13.12 -8.08 -15.55
CA PRO A 15 -13.81 -6.84 -15.90
C PRO A 15 -15.28 -6.86 -15.45
N VAL A 16 -15.80 -5.69 -15.03
CA VAL A 16 -17.23 -5.55 -14.72
C VAL A 16 -18.00 -5.34 -16.02
N LYS A 17 -18.95 -6.24 -16.31
CA LYS A 17 -19.88 -6.09 -17.41
C LYS A 17 -20.99 -5.11 -17.04
N LEU A 18 -21.22 -4.13 -17.89
CA LEU A 18 -22.28 -3.13 -17.80
C LEU A 18 -23.23 -3.28 -18.99
N ILE A 19 -24.37 -2.59 -18.92
CA ILE A 19 -25.40 -2.60 -19.98
C ILE A 19 -24.85 -2.08 -21.32
N TYR A 20 -23.84 -1.19 -21.29
CA TYR A 20 -23.29 -0.52 -22.47
C TYR A 20 -21.81 -0.87 -22.76
N GLY A 21 -21.23 -1.86 -22.08
CA GLY A 21 -19.82 -2.24 -22.31
C GLY A 21 -19.19 -2.94 -21.11
N GLU A 22 -17.85 -2.95 -21.06
CA GLU A 22 -17.09 -3.49 -19.92
C GLU A 22 -16.12 -2.46 -19.37
N ILE A 23 -15.89 -2.49 -18.06
CA ILE A 23 -14.90 -1.66 -17.38
C ILE A 23 -13.82 -2.56 -16.78
N HIS A 24 -12.59 -2.27 -17.15
CA HIS A 24 -11.40 -2.83 -16.52
C HIS A 24 -11.00 -1.96 -15.33
N TYR A 25 -10.71 -2.60 -14.21
CA TYR A 25 -10.33 -1.93 -12.96
C TYR A 25 -9.24 -2.73 -12.27
N SER A 26 -8.48 -2.07 -11.40
CA SER A 26 -7.45 -2.72 -10.58
C SER A 26 -7.51 -2.19 -9.16
N ALA A 27 -6.84 -2.88 -8.23
CA ALA A 27 -6.73 -2.44 -6.85
C ALA A 27 -5.26 -2.26 -6.47
N SER A 28 -4.99 -1.24 -5.66
CA SER A 28 -3.73 -1.13 -4.91
C SER A 28 -4.02 -1.53 -3.47
N ILE A 29 -3.13 -2.30 -2.86
CA ILE A 29 -3.34 -2.91 -1.54
C ILE A 29 -2.15 -2.57 -0.65
N GLY A 30 -2.44 -2.04 0.54
CA GLY A 30 -1.46 -1.86 1.60
C GLY A 30 -1.68 -2.88 2.70
N ILE A 31 -0.61 -3.56 3.13
CA ILE A 31 -0.66 -4.57 4.20
C ILE A 31 0.23 -4.10 5.34
N ALA A 32 -0.24 -4.28 6.58
CA ALA A 32 0.57 -4.10 7.77
C ALA A 32 0.48 -5.31 8.68
N ARG A 33 1.57 -5.61 9.39
CA ARG A 33 1.58 -6.64 10.41
C ARG A 33 0.98 -6.08 11.70
N TYR A 34 0.04 -6.81 12.29
CA TYR A 34 -0.47 -6.51 13.62
C TYR A 34 0.62 -6.72 14.68
N ASP A 35 0.76 -5.75 15.57
CA ASP A 35 1.62 -5.80 16.76
C ASP A 35 0.78 -5.38 17.97
N GLU A 36 0.70 -6.26 18.96
CA GLU A 36 -0.08 -6.06 20.18
C GLU A 36 0.42 -4.86 21.01
N ASN A 37 1.70 -4.49 20.87
CA ASN A 37 2.29 -3.38 21.62
C ASN A 37 1.94 -2.00 21.04
N LEU A 38 1.57 -1.94 19.75
CA LEU A 38 1.25 -0.69 19.04
C LEU A 38 -0.26 -0.43 19.00
N GLY A 39 -1.07 -1.48 19.18
CA GLY A 39 -2.52 -1.41 19.11
C GLY A 39 -3.05 -1.25 17.68
N ILE A 40 -4.37 -1.40 17.54
CA ILE A 40 -5.03 -1.51 16.23
C ILE A 40 -4.93 -0.22 15.39
N GLY A 41 -4.94 0.96 16.03
CA GLY A 41 -4.88 2.25 15.34
C GLY A 41 -3.61 2.39 14.51
N SER A 42 -2.46 2.07 15.11
CA SER A 42 -1.17 2.12 14.41
C SER A 42 -1.13 1.16 13.22
N VAL A 43 -1.72 -0.03 13.34
CA VAL A 43 -1.76 -1.02 12.24
C VAL A 43 -2.52 -0.49 11.03
N VAL A 44 -3.63 0.23 11.25
CA VAL A 44 -4.39 0.88 10.17
C VAL A 44 -3.55 1.98 9.51
N ASP A 45 -2.87 2.81 10.29
CA ASP A 45 -1.99 3.86 9.76
C ASP A 45 -0.84 3.28 8.92
N LEU A 46 -0.26 2.16 9.36
CA LEU A 46 0.80 1.48 8.60
C LEU A 46 0.25 0.93 7.28
N ALA A 47 -0.94 0.32 7.30
CA ALA A 47 -1.58 -0.22 6.11
C ALA A 47 -1.94 0.89 5.11
N ASP A 48 -2.43 2.04 5.57
CA ASP A 48 -2.75 3.18 4.70
C ASP A 48 -1.49 3.78 4.06
N ARG A 49 -0.38 3.85 4.81
CA ARG A 49 0.92 4.27 4.25
C ARG A 49 1.43 3.28 3.19
N ALA A 50 1.34 1.98 3.45
CA ALA A 50 1.66 0.98 2.44
C ALA A 50 0.78 1.13 1.18
N LEU A 51 -0.52 1.40 1.36
CA LEU A 51 -1.44 1.66 0.26
C LEU A 51 -1.04 2.92 -0.53
N TYR A 52 -0.61 3.98 0.15
CA TYR A 52 -0.09 5.18 -0.49
C TYR A 52 1.14 4.86 -1.34
N LEU A 53 2.10 4.09 -0.83
CA LEU A 53 3.26 3.64 -1.59
C LEU A 53 2.85 2.83 -2.81
N ALA A 54 1.88 1.92 -2.68
CA ALA A 54 1.40 1.10 -3.79
C ALA A 54 0.83 1.99 -4.91
N LYS A 55 0.06 3.02 -4.55
CA LYS A 55 -0.48 4.00 -5.49
C LYS A 55 0.62 4.84 -6.14
N LYS A 56 1.59 5.32 -5.34
CA LYS A 56 2.70 6.16 -5.81
C LYS A 56 3.64 5.42 -6.75
N ASN A 57 3.90 4.15 -6.49
CA ASN A 57 4.85 3.31 -7.24
C ASN A 57 4.26 2.73 -8.54
N GLY A 58 3.05 3.14 -8.95
CA GLY A 58 2.45 2.73 -10.23
C GLY A 58 1.13 1.97 -10.11
N ARG A 59 0.51 1.91 -8.93
CA ARG A 59 -0.76 1.22 -8.67
C ARG A 59 -0.68 -0.28 -8.99
N ASN A 60 -1.85 -0.94 -9.00
CA ASN A 60 -2.06 -2.37 -9.26
C ASN A 60 -1.00 -3.29 -8.64
N ARG A 61 -0.76 -3.11 -7.34
CA ARG A 61 0.27 -3.85 -6.60
C ARG A 61 -0.04 -3.90 -5.12
N VAL A 62 0.71 -4.75 -4.45
CA VAL A 62 0.69 -4.91 -3.01
C VAL A 62 1.99 -4.36 -2.45
N GLU A 63 1.89 -3.47 -1.47
CA GLU A 63 3.03 -3.01 -0.66
C GLU A 63 2.79 -3.41 0.80
N MET A 64 3.86 -3.67 1.53
CA MET A 64 3.81 -3.99 2.95
C MET A 64 4.57 -2.94 3.75
N ALA A 65 3.99 -2.52 4.88
CA ALA A 65 4.69 -1.70 5.86
C ALA A 65 4.90 -2.49 7.14
N ASN A 66 6.13 -2.45 7.65
CA ASN A 66 6.43 -2.86 9.01
C ASN A 66 7.12 -1.70 9.75
N TRP A 67 7.08 -1.75 11.07
CA TRP A 67 7.61 -0.68 11.92
C TRP A 67 9.10 -0.38 11.65
N GLY A 68 9.91 -1.40 11.40
CA GLY A 68 11.34 -1.23 11.07
C GLY A 68 11.57 -0.43 9.79
N GLN A 69 10.84 -0.77 8.72
CA GLN A 69 10.90 -0.04 7.44
C GLN A 69 10.29 1.35 7.53
N LEU A 70 9.32 1.58 8.43
CA LEU A 70 8.73 2.89 8.67
C LEU A 70 9.68 3.85 9.42
N ALA A 71 10.46 3.34 10.36
CA ALA A 71 11.51 4.14 10.99
C ALA A 71 12.55 4.60 9.96
N ASP A 72 12.92 3.72 9.02
CA ASP A 72 13.84 4.03 7.92
C ASP A 72 13.23 5.07 6.95
N LEU A 73 11.94 4.93 6.60
CA LEU A 73 11.23 5.85 5.71
C LEU A 73 10.98 7.23 6.33
N ILE A 74 10.62 7.31 7.61
CA ILE A 74 10.42 8.60 8.31
C ILE A 74 11.76 9.33 8.45
N SER A 75 12.84 8.61 8.76
CA SER A 75 14.19 9.15 8.80
C SER A 75 14.64 9.69 7.44
N ASP A 76 14.25 9.03 6.34
CA ASP A 76 14.56 9.46 4.97
C ASP A 76 13.67 10.62 4.46
N GLN A 77 12.45 10.80 5.01
CA GLN A 77 11.58 11.94 4.71
C GLN A 77 11.96 13.21 5.49
N GLU A 78 12.43 13.10 6.74
CA GLU A 78 12.96 14.24 7.50
C GLU A 78 14.22 14.82 6.86
N SER A 79 15.11 13.97 6.34
CA SER A 79 16.32 14.40 5.63
C SER A 79 16.02 15.15 4.31
N ARG A 80 14.92 14.78 3.63
CA ARG A 80 14.44 15.49 2.42
C ARG A 80 13.71 16.80 2.71
N TYR A 81 13.06 16.94 3.87
CA TYR A 81 12.44 18.20 4.26
C TYR A 81 13.50 19.25 4.59
N VAL A 82 14.60 18.89 5.28
CA VAL A 82 15.70 19.82 5.59
C VAL A 82 16.41 20.34 4.33
N PHE A 83 16.49 19.52 3.27
CA PHE A 83 17.14 19.92 2.00
C PHE A 83 16.27 20.80 1.09
N SER A 84 14.97 20.95 1.37
CA SER A 84 14.04 21.81 0.61
C SER A 84 13.91 23.23 1.18
N ILE A 85 14.49 23.49 2.36
CA ILE A 85 14.51 24.79 3.05
C ILE A 85 15.93 25.38 3.16
N SER A 86 16.88 24.86 2.37
CA SER A 86 18.24 25.40 2.27
C SER A 86 18.47 26.09 0.93
#